data_AF-A0A0C9RPV1-F1
#
_entry.id   AF-A0A0C9RPV1-F1
#
_cell.length_a   1.000
_cell.length_b   1.000
_cell.length_c   1.000
_cell.angle_alpha   90.00
_cell.angle_beta   90.00
_cell.angle_gamma   90.00
#
_symmetry.space_group_name_H-M   'P 1'
#
loop_
_entity.id
_entity.type
_entity.pdbx_description
1 polymer ?
#
loop_
_entity_poly.entity_id
_entity_poly.type
_entity_poly.pdbx_seq_one_letter_code
_entity_poly.pdbx_strand_id
1 'polypeptide(L)'
;MLSILRYRGCSQCGVMWKHAWAKMKGKEKKPAPEKSSVTELKPWPAYIQERLDLWDKLKADYDAEVAGKVSTEITVTLPDGKNIPAQSWRSTPYDIARGISQGLADNTVIAKVNNVLWDLDRPLESDCKLELIKFDNPEGQQVFWHSSAHILGEAMERVYGGCLCYGPPIENGFYYDMFLGEKGISNTDFPYL
;
A
#
# COMPACT_ATOMS: atom_id res chain seq x y z
N MET A 1 -5.54 49.68 34.48
CA MET A 1 -5.79 51.10 34.80
C MET A 1 -5.35 51.93 33.59
N LEU A 2 -6.25 52.75 33.06
CA LEU A 2 -6.06 53.78 32.01
C LEU A 2 -5.65 53.30 30.59
N SER A 3 -6.18 53.83 29.49
CA SER A 3 -7.22 54.83 29.30
C SER A 3 -7.86 54.68 27.92
N ILE A 4 -9.15 54.97 27.90
CA ILE A 4 -10.04 55.07 26.75
C ILE A 4 -9.69 56.33 25.97
N LEU A 5 -9.43 56.21 24.66
CA LEU A 5 -9.60 57.31 23.71
C LEU A 5 -10.85 57.03 22.87
N ARG A 6 -11.95 57.68 23.27
CA ARG A 6 -13.13 57.90 22.45
C ARG A 6 -12.73 58.73 21.24
N TYR A 7 -12.69 58.14 20.05
CA TYR A 7 -12.78 58.92 18.83
C TYR A 7 -14.24 59.09 18.43
N ARG A 8 -14.62 60.36 18.31
CA ARG A 8 -15.95 60.87 17.94
C ARG A 8 -16.31 60.38 16.54
N GLY A 9 -17.57 59.98 16.38
CA GLY A 9 -18.14 59.59 15.10
C GLY A 9 -18.06 60.73 14.08
N CYS A 10 -17.42 60.46 12.95
CA CYS A 10 -17.68 61.16 11.71
C CYS A 10 -18.84 60.42 11.00
N SER A 11 -20.00 61.05 10.93
CA SER A 11 -21.24 60.51 10.39
C SER A 11 -21.24 60.31 8.86
N GLN A 12 -20.08 60.39 8.20
CA GLN A 12 -19.94 60.29 6.75
C GLN A 12 -18.99 59.19 6.25
N CYS A 13 -18.48 58.32 7.13
CA CYS A 13 -17.73 57.12 6.72
C CYS A 13 -18.55 55.81 6.80
N GLY A 14 -19.79 55.85 7.28
CA GLY A 14 -20.62 54.64 7.48
C GLY A 14 -21.34 54.10 6.23
N VAL A 15 -21.38 54.85 5.13
CA VAL A 15 -22.15 54.47 3.93
C VAL A 15 -21.29 53.84 2.84
N MET A 16 -19.96 54.08 2.87
CA MET A 16 -19.04 53.57 1.85
C MET A 16 -18.60 52.12 2.12
N TRP A 17 -18.74 51.63 3.35
CA TRP A 17 -18.43 50.23 3.70
C TRP A 17 -19.61 49.26 3.55
N LYS A 18 -20.85 49.75 3.45
CA LYS A 18 -22.02 48.89 3.20
C LYS A 18 -22.19 48.53 1.73
N HIS A 19 -21.73 49.37 0.81
CA HIS A 19 -21.81 49.11 -0.63
C HIS A 19 -20.70 48.18 -1.16
N ALA A 20 -19.51 48.20 -0.54
CA ALA A 20 -18.41 47.31 -0.91
C ALA A 20 -18.68 45.84 -0.52
N TRP A 21 -19.38 45.61 0.60
CA TRP A 21 -19.74 44.25 1.05
C TRP A 21 -20.96 43.66 0.31
N ALA A 22 -21.85 44.50 -0.22
CA ALA A 22 -23.01 44.06 -1.00
C ALA A 22 -22.64 43.63 -2.45
N LYS A 23 -21.55 44.16 -3.01
CA LYS A 23 -21.05 43.76 -4.35
C LYS A 23 -20.18 42.49 -4.35
N MET A 24 -19.72 42.02 -3.19
CA MET A 24 -18.97 40.76 -3.06
C MET A 24 -19.83 39.53 -2.74
N LYS A 25 -21.16 39.66 -2.76
CA LYS A 25 -22.10 38.53 -2.65
C LYS A 25 -22.77 38.20 -3.98
N GLY A 26 -22.02 38.28 -5.07
CA GLY A 26 -22.31 37.43 -6.22
C GLY A 26 -22.20 35.99 -5.73
N LYS A 27 -23.31 35.24 -5.73
CA LYS A 27 -23.26 33.78 -5.60
C LYS A 27 -22.44 33.28 -6.79
N GLU A 28 -21.13 33.13 -6.63
CA GLU A 28 -20.42 32.14 -7.40
C GLU A 28 -21.13 30.82 -7.08
N LYS A 29 -21.93 30.35 -8.04
CA LYS A 29 -22.36 28.96 -8.03
C LYS A 29 -21.07 28.17 -7.96
N LYS A 30 -20.79 27.52 -6.83
CA LYS A 30 -19.81 26.43 -6.82
C LYS A 30 -20.14 25.58 -8.04
N PRO A 31 -19.17 25.32 -8.94
CA PRO A 31 -19.42 24.40 -10.04
C PRO A 31 -20.01 23.13 -9.43
N ALA A 32 -21.02 22.57 -10.09
CA ALA A 32 -21.56 21.28 -9.69
C ALA A 32 -20.38 20.30 -9.53
N PRO A 33 -20.38 19.41 -8.53
CA PRO A 33 -19.28 18.46 -8.37
C PRO A 33 -19.05 17.77 -9.71
N GLU A 34 -17.87 17.96 -10.30
CA GLU A 34 -17.50 17.27 -11.53
C GLU A 34 -17.63 15.78 -11.22
N LYS A 35 -18.52 15.12 -11.95
CA LYS A 35 -18.68 13.68 -11.83
C LYS A 35 -17.57 13.06 -12.67
N SER A 36 -16.66 12.35 -12.04
CA SER A 36 -15.69 11.54 -12.77
C SER A 36 -16.42 10.50 -13.62
N SER A 37 -15.94 10.34 -14.86
CA SER A 37 -16.36 9.27 -15.77
C SER A 37 -15.34 8.13 -15.84
N VAL A 38 -14.34 8.14 -14.96
CA VAL A 38 -13.30 7.11 -14.91
C VAL A 38 -13.93 5.80 -14.42
N THR A 39 -13.68 4.73 -15.15
CA THR A 39 -14.10 3.37 -14.82
C THR A 39 -12.99 2.41 -15.22
N GLU A 40 -12.99 1.22 -14.62
CA GLU A 40 -12.06 0.16 -14.98
C GLU A 40 -12.10 -0.14 -16.49
N LEU A 41 -10.92 -0.21 -17.11
CA LEU A 41 -10.77 -0.44 -18.54
C LEU A 41 -11.35 -1.81 -18.94
N LYS A 42 -12.14 -1.84 -20.00
CA LYS A 42 -12.69 -3.06 -20.58
C LYS A 42 -12.53 -3.03 -22.11
N PRO A 43 -11.66 -3.86 -22.70
CA PRO A 43 -10.77 -4.81 -22.04
C PRO A 43 -9.62 -4.13 -21.27
N TRP A 44 -8.97 -4.86 -20.36
CA TRP A 44 -7.71 -4.42 -19.76
C TRP A 44 -6.61 -4.28 -20.81
N PRO A 45 -5.55 -3.49 -20.52
CA PRO A 45 -4.35 -3.46 -21.34
C PRO A 45 -3.78 -4.87 -21.59
N ALA A 46 -3.37 -5.15 -22.82
CA ALA A 46 -2.93 -6.50 -23.24
C ALA A 46 -1.76 -7.05 -22.41
N TYR A 47 -0.83 -6.17 -21.99
CA TYR A 47 0.32 -6.55 -21.17
C TYR A 47 -0.06 -7.18 -19.83
N ILE A 48 -1.25 -6.91 -19.30
CA ILE A 48 -1.71 -7.52 -18.04
C ILE A 48 -1.89 -9.02 -18.26
N GLN A 49 -2.60 -9.41 -19.33
CA GLN A 49 -2.80 -10.83 -19.65
C GLN A 49 -1.47 -11.50 -20.01
N GLU A 50 -0.60 -10.84 -20.77
CA GLU A 50 0.73 -11.38 -21.10
C GLU A 50 1.58 -11.65 -19.84
N ARG A 51 1.53 -10.75 -18.84
CA ARG A 51 2.22 -10.94 -17.56
C ARG A 51 1.61 -12.10 -16.76
N LEU A 52 0.29 -12.25 -16.76
CA LEU A 52 -0.39 -13.35 -16.08
C LEU A 52 -0.03 -14.70 -16.71
N ASP A 53 -0.04 -14.80 -18.04
CA ASP A 53 0.33 -16.03 -18.74
C ASP A 53 1.79 -16.43 -18.46
N LEU A 54 2.69 -15.44 -18.42
CA LEU A 54 4.09 -15.66 -18.05
C LEU A 54 4.22 -16.08 -16.58
N TRP A 55 3.51 -15.42 -15.68
CA TRP A 55 3.49 -15.74 -14.26
C TRP A 55 3.02 -17.18 -14.03
N ASP A 56 1.89 -17.57 -14.61
CA ASP A 56 1.32 -18.91 -14.45
C ASP A 56 2.30 -19.99 -14.90
N LYS A 57 2.98 -19.77 -16.03
CA LYS A 57 4.03 -20.67 -16.51
C LYS A 57 5.20 -20.76 -15.52
N LEU A 58 5.77 -19.62 -15.13
CA LEU A 58 6.94 -19.59 -14.24
C LEU A 58 6.61 -20.13 -12.85
N LYS A 59 5.38 -19.86 -12.36
CA LYS A 59 4.90 -20.36 -11.09
C LYS A 59 4.73 -21.86 -11.11
N ALA A 60 4.18 -22.41 -12.20
CA ALA A 60 4.08 -23.86 -12.37
C ALA A 60 5.47 -24.54 -12.43
N ASP A 61 6.43 -23.94 -13.14
CA ASP A 61 7.81 -24.43 -13.19
C ASP A 61 8.47 -24.40 -11.80
N TYR A 62 8.29 -23.30 -11.05
CA TYR A 62 8.78 -23.17 -9.68
C TYR A 62 8.15 -24.19 -8.73
N ASP A 63 6.82 -24.37 -8.79
CA ASP A 63 6.10 -25.32 -7.93
C ASP A 63 6.52 -26.76 -8.22
N ALA A 64 6.72 -27.11 -9.49
CA ALA A 64 7.25 -28.41 -9.88
C ALA A 64 8.69 -28.60 -9.37
N GLU A 65 9.53 -27.57 -9.45
CA GLU A 65 10.89 -27.62 -8.89
C GLU A 65 10.87 -27.86 -7.38
N VAL A 66 10.10 -27.08 -6.62
CA VAL A 66 9.98 -27.19 -5.16
C VAL A 66 9.39 -28.55 -4.75
N ALA A 67 8.38 -29.03 -5.46
CA ALA A 67 7.81 -30.36 -5.23
C ALA A 67 8.83 -31.47 -5.48
N GLY A 68 9.70 -31.30 -6.47
CA GLY A 68 10.78 -32.23 -6.80
C GLY A 68 11.98 -32.21 -5.84
N LYS A 69 12.12 -31.18 -4.99
CA LYS A 69 13.19 -31.14 -3.97
C LYS A 69 12.98 -32.24 -2.93
N VAL A 70 14.10 -32.86 -2.53
CA VAL A 70 14.13 -33.84 -1.44
C VAL A 70 13.93 -33.11 -0.12
N SER A 71 12.90 -33.51 0.63
CA SER A 71 12.62 -32.99 1.97
C SER A 71 13.47 -33.71 3.00
N THR A 72 14.03 -32.94 3.93
CA THR A 72 14.81 -33.43 5.08
C THR A 72 14.27 -32.79 6.36
N GLU A 73 14.44 -33.47 7.49
CA GLU A 73 14.18 -32.85 8.80
C GLU A 73 15.14 -31.70 9.03
N ILE A 74 14.59 -30.57 9.46
CA ILE A 74 15.34 -29.35 9.82
C ILE A 74 14.86 -28.82 11.16
N THR A 75 15.72 -28.03 11.81
CA THR A 75 15.44 -27.36 13.07
C THR A 75 15.27 -25.87 12.85
N VAL A 76 14.11 -25.34 13.24
CA VAL A 76 13.81 -23.91 13.25
C VAL A 76 13.97 -23.38 14.66
N THR A 77 14.93 -22.49 14.87
CA THR A 77 15.17 -21.85 16.17
C THR A 77 14.47 -20.49 16.24
N LEU A 78 13.56 -20.34 17.19
CA LEU A 78 12.86 -19.08 17.47
C LEU A 78 13.71 -18.13 18.35
N PRO A 79 13.34 -16.84 18.45
CA PRO A 79 14.11 -15.85 19.21
C PRO A 79 14.20 -16.13 20.72
N ASP A 80 13.22 -16.87 21.26
CA ASP A 80 13.20 -17.33 22.66
C ASP A 80 14.10 -18.56 22.90
N GLY A 81 14.78 -19.05 21.87
CA GLY A 81 15.62 -20.24 21.90
C GLY A 81 14.85 -21.55 21.74
N LYS A 82 13.53 -21.51 21.54
CA LYS A 82 12.73 -22.71 21.29
C LYS A 82 13.06 -23.27 19.90
N ASN A 83 13.33 -24.57 19.87
CA ASN A 83 13.54 -25.30 18.62
C ASN A 83 12.23 -25.98 18.19
N ILE A 84 11.86 -25.80 16.93
CA ILE A 84 10.68 -26.40 16.30
C ILE A 84 11.17 -27.31 15.17
N PRO A 85 10.80 -28.60 15.16
CA PRO A 85 11.10 -29.47 14.03
C PRO A 85 10.24 -29.08 12.82
N ALA A 86 10.85 -29.07 11.65
CA ALA A 86 10.21 -28.74 10.39
C ALA A 86 10.78 -29.60 9.25
N GLN A 87 10.22 -29.45 8.06
CA GLN A 87 10.60 -30.18 6.86
C GLN A 87 11.11 -29.20 5.80
N SER A 88 12.32 -29.40 5.30
CA SER A 88 12.87 -28.55 4.24
C SER A 88 12.02 -28.66 2.96
N TRP A 89 11.85 -27.56 2.25
CA TRP A 89 11.03 -27.45 1.04
C TRP A 89 9.55 -27.80 1.22
N ARG A 90 9.07 -27.92 2.46
CA ARG A 90 7.67 -28.26 2.79
C ARG A 90 7.08 -27.32 3.83
N SER A 91 7.80 -27.07 4.92
CA SER A 91 7.37 -26.14 5.98
C SER A 91 7.69 -24.71 5.61
N THR A 92 6.75 -23.80 5.87
CA THR A 92 6.90 -22.36 5.64
C THR A 92 6.93 -21.58 6.97
N PRO A 93 7.44 -20.34 7.02
CA PRO A 93 7.30 -19.49 8.20
C PRO A 93 5.85 -19.33 8.67
N TYR A 94 4.88 -19.27 7.74
CA TYR A 94 3.46 -19.20 8.07
C TYR A 94 2.98 -20.46 8.81
N ASP A 95 3.43 -21.65 8.41
CA ASP A 95 3.10 -22.89 9.13
C ASP A 95 3.68 -22.91 10.54
N ILE A 96 4.92 -22.43 10.73
CA ILE A 96 5.54 -22.31 12.05
C ILE A 96 4.76 -21.33 12.92
N ALA A 97 4.38 -20.16 12.39
CA ALA A 97 3.57 -19.17 13.09
C ALA A 97 2.20 -19.74 13.49
N ARG A 98 1.54 -20.46 12.57
CA ARG A 98 0.24 -21.11 12.80
C ARG A 98 0.33 -22.19 13.88
N GLY A 99 1.42 -22.94 13.90
CA GLY A 99 1.71 -23.94 14.93
C GLY A 99 1.89 -23.35 16.34
N ILE A 100 2.24 -22.07 16.45
CA ILE A 100 2.26 -21.34 17.73
C ILE A 100 0.85 -20.84 18.08
N SER A 101 0.22 -20.08 17.17
CA SER A 101 -1.19 -19.69 17.26
C SER A 101 -1.67 -19.08 15.94
N GLN A 102 -2.95 -19.26 15.61
CA GLN A 102 -3.54 -18.62 14.43
C GLN A 102 -3.42 -17.09 14.47
N GLY A 103 -3.68 -16.47 15.63
CA GLY A 103 -3.57 -15.02 15.79
C GLY A 103 -2.14 -14.49 15.60
N LEU A 104 -1.10 -15.28 15.87
CA LEU A 104 0.26 -14.89 15.52
C LEU A 104 0.49 -14.92 14.01
N ALA A 105 0.04 -16.00 13.35
CA ALA A 105 0.18 -16.17 11.90
C ALA A 105 -0.52 -15.02 11.14
N ASP A 106 -1.74 -14.68 11.52
CA ASP A 106 -2.54 -13.65 10.85
C ASP A 106 -2.00 -12.22 11.06
N ASN A 107 -1.27 -11.99 12.15
CA ASN A 107 -0.67 -10.68 12.45
C ASN A 107 0.79 -10.57 11.97
N THR A 108 1.38 -11.65 11.48
CA THR A 108 2.75 -11.62 10.94
C THR A 108 2.71 -11.07 9.53
N VAL A 109 3.59 -10.10 9.22
CA VAL A 109 3.68 -9.46 7.91
C VAL A 109 4.77 -10.13 7.06
N ILE A 110 5.92 -10.40 7.66
CA ILE A 110 7.09 -10.97 6.99
C ILE A 110 7.90 -11.80 7.98
N ALA A 111 8.71 -12.72 7.48
CA ALA A 111 9.66 -13.46 8.31
C ALA A 111 11.10 -12.98 8.06
N LYS A 112 11.97 -13.26 9.03
CA LYS A 112 13.42 -13.20 8.89
C LYS A 112 13.99 -14.59 9.10
N VAL A 113 14.65 -15.11 8.07
CA VAL A 113 15.34 -16.40 8.10
C VAL A 113 16.83 -16.11 8.04
N ASN A 114 17.55 -16.43 9.12
CA ASN A 114 18.98 -16.13 9.25
C ASN A 114 19.31 -14.65 8.97
N ASN A 115 18.50 -13.74 9.52
CA ASN A 115 18.58 -12.28 9.37
C ASN A 115 18.26 -11.74 7.96
N VAL A 116 17.78 -12.57 7.04
CA VAL A 116 17.35 -12.16 5.70
C VAL A 116 15.82 -12.17 5.63
N LEU A 117 15.21 -11.15 5.02
CA LEU A 117 13.76 -11.11 4.81
C LEU A 117 13.30 -12.30 3.96
N TRP A 118 12.18 -12.89 4.36
CA TRP A 118 11.67 -14.13 3.81
C TRP A 118 10.15 -14.13 3.81
N ASP A 119 9.56 -14.45 2.66
CA ASP A 119 8.10 -14.48 2.51
C ASP A 119 7.48 -15.59 3.35
N LEU A 120 6.26 -15.35 3.85
CA LEU A 120 5.63 -16.25 4.81
C LEU A 120 5.23 -17.60 4.21
N ASP A 121 4.98 -17.65 2.91
CA ASP A 121 4.63 -18.83 2.13
C ASP A 121 5.84 -19.47 1.44
N ARG A 122 7.03 -18.84 1.49
CA ARG A 122 8.26 -19.41 0.94
C ARG A 122 8.76 -20.56 1.82
N PRO A 123 8.95 -21.78 1.28
CA PRO A 123 9.44 -22.92 2.05
C PRO A 123 10.82 -22.67 2.67
N LEU A 124 11.04 -23.21 3.88
CA LEU A 124 12.33 -23.19 4.56
C LEU A 124 13.26 -24.24 3.92
N GLU A 125 14.54 -23.90 3.73
CA GLU A 125 15.46 -24.71 2.94
C GLU A 125 16.43 -25.55 3.79
N SER A 126 16.74 -25.08 5.01
CA SER A 126 17.71 -25.69 5.93
C SER A 126 17.41 -25.30 7.37
N ASP A 127 18.19 -25.82 8.32
CA ASP A 127 18.23 -25.30 9.69
C ASP A 127 18.39 -23.78 9.68
N CYS A 128 17.57 -23.09 10.47
CA CYS A 128 17.55 -21.64 10.44
C CYS A 128 17.07 -21.01 11.74
N LYS A 129 17.50 -19.77 11.96
CA LYS A 129 16.89 -18.87 12.93
C LYS A 129 15.72 -18.16 12.29
N LEU A 130 14.54 -18.29 12.87
CA LEU A 130 13.31 -17.67 12.39
C LEU A 130 12.87 -16.57 13.34
N GLU A 131 12.65 -15.38 12.79
CA GLU A 131 11.99 -14.27 13.46
C GLU A 131 10.71 -13.91 12.69
N LEU A 132 9.59 -13.78 13.40
CA LEU A 132 8.30 -13.41 12.83
C LEU A 132 8.07 -11.92 13.08
N ILE A 133 7.95 -11.14 12.02
CA ILE A 133 7.89 -9.68 12.08
C ILE A 133 6.45 -9.24 11.85
N LYS A 134 5.93 -8.46 12.79
CA LYS A 134 4.60 -7.85 12.71
C LYS A 134 4.69 -6.41 12.19
N PHE A 135 3.53 -5.80 11.98
CA PHE A 135 3.42 -4.43 11.46
C PHE A 135 3.96 -3.34 12.41
N ASP A 136 4.10 -3.61 13.71
CA ASP A 136 4.69 -2.65 14.66
C ASP A 136 6.21 -2.49 14.50
N ASN A 137 6.87 -3.39 13.76
CA ASN A 137 8.28 -3.31 13.44
C ASN A 137 8.51 -2.47 12.17
N PRO A 138 9.50 -1.56 12.14
CA PRO A 138 9.84 -0.74 10.97
C PRO A 138 10.07 -1.54 9.68
N GLU A 139 10.72 -2.71 9.74
CA GLU A 139 10.91 -3.57 8.56
C GLU A 139 9.60 -4.17 8.07
N GLY A 140 8.71 -4.56 9.00
CA GLY A 140 7.35 -5.01 8.68
C GLY A 140 6.55 -3.91 7.99
N GLN A 141 6.65 -2.67 8.45
CA GLN A 141 6.01 -1.51 7.80
C GLN A 141 6.54 -1.28 6.39
N GLN A 142 7.86 -1.34 6.20
CA GLN A 142 8.45 -1.16 4.87
C GLN A 142 7.95 -2.21 3.87
N VAL A 143 7.89 -3.48 4.26
CA VAL A 143 7.38 -4.56 3.39
C VAL A 143 5.88 -4.38 3.12
N PHE A 144 5.10 -4.04 4.14
CA PHE A 144 3.67 -3.79 3.99
C PHE A 144 3.39 -2.63 3.03
N TRP A 145 4.10 -1.51 3.19
CA TRP A 145 3.98 -0.34 2.31
C TRP A 145 4.45 -0.62 0.89
N HIS A 146 5.51 -1.41 0.72
CA HIS A 146 5.96 -1.80 -0.62
C HIS A 146 4.90 -2.65 -1.35
N SER A 147 4.29 -3.61 -0.65
CA SER A 147 3.21 -4.43 -1.20
C SER A 147 1.98 -3.59 -1.52
N SER A 148 1.64 -2.64 -0.65
CA SER A 148 0.51 -1.72 -0.87
C SER A 148 0.73 -0.80 -2.07
N ALA A 149 1.98 -0.38 -2.31
CA ALA A 149 2.35 0.35 -3.53
C ALA A 149 2.03 -0.48 -4.76
N HIS A 150 2.44 -1.75 -4.82
CA HIS A 150 2.15 -2.61 -5.98
C HIS A 150 0.65 -2.79 -6.23
N ILE A 151 -0.17 -2.92 -5.18
CA ILE A 151 -1.64 -2.98 -5.31
C ILE A 151 -2.18 -1.67 -5.91
N LEU A 152 -1.69 -0.52 -5.46
CA LEU A 152 -2.07 0.77 -6.04
C LEU A 152 -1.64 0.88 -7.52
N GLY A 153 -0.43 0.41 -7.84
CA GLY A 153 0.06 0.34 -9.21
C GLY A 153 -0.85 -0.51 -10.10
N GLU A 154 -1.25 -1.70 -9.66
CA GLU A 154 -2.17 -2.57 -10.39
C GLU A 154 -3.53 -1.88 -10.63
N ALA A 155 -4.12 -1.28 -9.59
CA ALA A 155 -5.37 -0.54 -9.71
C ALA A 155 -5.24 0.61 -10.73
N MET A 156 -4.11 1.32 -10.71
CA MET A 156 -3.81 2.40 -11.64
C MET A 156 -3.65 1.91 -13.10
N GLU A 157 -2.99 0.77 -13.34
CA GLU A 157 -2.91 0.14 -14.66
C GLU A 157 -4.30 -0.26 -15.17
N ARG A 158 -5.16 -0.81 -14.32
CA ARG A 158 -6.52 -1.26 -14.69
C ARG A 158 -7.49 -0.13 -14.94
N VAL A 159 -7.37 0.98 -14.21
CA VAL A 159 -8.30 2.12 -14.31
C VAL A 159 -7.86 3.14 -15.36
N TYR A 160 -6.56 3.43 -15.43
CA TYR A 160 -6.05 4.48 -16.30
C TYR A 160 -5.22 3.98 -17.49
N GLY A 161 -4.72 2.73 -17.44
CA GLY A 161 -3.89 2.17 -18.49
C GLY A 161 -2.53 2.85 -18.65
N GLY A 162 -2.08 3.56 -17.61
CA GLY A 162 -0.79 4.26 -17.63
C GLY A 162 0.39 3.33 -17.42
N CYS A 163 1.59 3.85 -17.65
CA CYS A 163 2.83 3.10 -17.45
C CYS A 163 3.34 3.34 -16.03
N LEU A 164 3.53 2.26 -15.27
CA LEU A 164 4.12 2.29 -13.93
C LEU A 164 5.59 2.72 -13.98
N CYS A 165 5.99 3.60 -13.07
CA CYS A 165 7.35 4.16 -13.01
C CYS A 165 8.07 3.78 -11.71
N TYR A 166 7.63 4.30 -10.57
CA TYR A 166 8.34 4.16 -9.29
C TYR A 166 7.36 4.16 -8.11
N GLY A 167 7.45 3.16 -7.24
CA GLY A 167 6.53 2.99 -6.11
C GLY A 167 7.22 2.50 -4.84
N PRO A 168 7.99 3.36 -4.16
CA PRO A 168 8.69 2.96 -2.95
C PRO A 168 7.76 3.04 -1.72
N PRO A 169 8.04 2.24 -0.68
CA PRO A 169 7.58 2.57 0.66
C PRO A 169 8.26 3.87 1.14
N ILE A 170 7.54 4.65 1.94
CA ILE A 170 8.05 5.83 2.65
C ILE A 170 7.75 5.68 4.16
N GLU A 171 8.30 6.57 4.98
CA GLU A 171 8.22 6.47 6.45
C GLU A 171 6.80 6.23 6.99
N ASN A 172 5.80 6.90 6.40
CA ASN A 172 4.41 6.85 6.86
C ASN A 172 3.42 6.43 5.77
N GLY A 173 3.85 5.58 4.83
CA GLY A 173 2.96 5.08 3.78
C GLY A 173 3.69 4.69 2.50
N PHE A 174 3.05 4.92 1.37
CA PHE A 174 3.56 4.58 0.05
C PHE A 174 2.97 5.53 -1.00
N TYR A 175 3.61 5.58 -2.16
CA TYR A 175 3.05 6.22 -3.35
C TYR A 175 3.40 5.37 -4.57
N TYR A 176 2.79 5.68 -5.71
CA TYR A 176 3.17 5.11 -7.00
C TYR A 176 3.11 6.17 -8.09
N ASP A 177 4.21 6.31 -8.83
CA ASP A 177 4.32 7.17 -9.99
C ASP A 177 3.84 6.43 -11.24
N MET A 178 2.98 7.08 -12.03
CA MET A 178 2.47 6.55 -13.29
C MET A 178 2.49 7.63 -14.37
N PHE A 179 2.93 7.25 -15.56
CA PHE A 179 2.84 8.10 -16.75
C PHE A 179 1.49 7.94 -17.47
N LEU A 180 0.81 9.06 -17.72
CA LEU A 180 -0.53 9.11 -18.31
C LEU A 180 -0.66 9.92 -19.61
N GLY A 181 0.46 10.36 -20.18
CA GLY A 181 0.44 11.26 -21.34
C GLY A 181 -0.24 12.59 -20.99
N GLU A 182 -1.29 12.95 -21.72
CA GLU A 182 -2.04 14.21 -21.52
C GLU A 182 -3.17 14.10 -20.47
N LYS A 183 -3.42 12.91 -19.93
CA LYS A 183 -4.47 12.68 -18.93
C LYS A 183 -3.96 12.99 -17.53
N GLY A 184 -4.84 13.53 -16.68
CA GLY A 184 -4.59 13.76 -15.26
C GLY A 184 -5.51 12.92 -14.37
N ILE A 185 -5.16 12.84 -13.09
CA ILE A 185 -5.99 12.22 -12.04
C ILE A 185 -6.64 13.35 -11.23
N SER A 186 -7.92 13.18 -10.89
CA SER A 186 -8.69 14.10 -10.07
C SER A 186 -9.18 13.41 -8.79
N ASN A 187 -9.43 14.20 -7.73
CA ASN A 187 -10.04 13.72 -6.50
C ASN A 187 -11.43 13.10 -6.72
N THR A 188 -12.08 13.42 -7.84
CA THR A 188 -13.37 12.85 -8.23
C THR A 188 -13.28 11.38 -8.64
N ASP A 189 -12.07 10.89 -8.88
CA ASP A 189 -11.80 9.55 -9.41
C ASP A 189 -11.61 8.52 -8.29
N PHE A 190 -11.29 8.95 -7.06
CA PHE A 190 -11.07 8.07 -5.90
C PHE A 190 -12.18 7.04 -5.63
N PRO A 191 -13.48 7.31 -5.84
CA PRO A 191 -14.52 6.29 -5.65
C PRO A 191 -14.44 5.12 -6.63
N TYR A 192 -13.59 5.21 -7.66
CA TYR A 192 -13.46 4.24 -8.75
C TYR A 192 -12.07 3.58 -8.79
N LEU A 193 -11.21 3.87 -7.80
CA LEU A 193 -9.92 3.23 -7.55
C LEU A 193 -10.05 2.24 -6.39
#